data_AF-A0AAN6GX79-F1
#
_entry.id   AF-A0AAN6GX79-F1
#
_cell.length_a   1.000
_cell.length_b   1.000
_cell.length_c   1.000
_cell.angle_alpha   90.00
_cell.angle_beta   90.00
_cell.angle_gamma   90.00
#
_symmetry.space_group_name_H-M   'P 1'
#
loop_
_entity.id
_entity.type
_entity.pdbx_description
1 polymer ?
#
loop_
_entity_poly.entity_id
_entity_poly.type
_entity_poly.pdbx_seq_one_letter_code
_entity_poly.pdbx_strand_id
1 'polypeptide(L)'
;MASKEATVYIVDCGSTMGERSHGRKQTNLDFALEYVWDRITATIATGRKTAMAGVVGLRTDGTRNDLNGEDDYAHITVFQDISQMLMSQVRKLRNELVLSSTPGGDAISAIIVAIQMIAKECKKL
;
A
#
# COMPACT_ATOMS: atom_id res chain seq x y z
N MET A 1 24.32 0.33 -15.85
CA MET A 1 23.21 1.25 -15.49
C MET A 1 22.43 0.61 -14.37
N ALA A 2 22.16 1.32 -13.26
CA ALA A 2 21.33 0.76 -12.20
C ALA A 2 19.90 0.60 -12.72
N SER A 3 19.33 -0.60 -12.64
CA SER A 3 17.92 -0.82 -12.97
C SER A 3 17.06 0.07 -12.07
N LYS A 4 16.20 0.90 -12.67
CA LYS A 4 15.15 1.65 -11.98
C LYS A 4 14.00 0.68 -11.71
N GLU A 5 13.50 0.69 -10.49
CA GLU A 5 12.42 -0.20 -10.06
C GLU A 5 11.39 0.62 -9.29
N ALA A 6 10.11 0.37 -9.56
CA ALA A 6 8.98 0.99 -8.88
C ALA A 6 8.03 -0.10 -8.43
N THR A 7 7.87 -0.26 -7.11
CA THR A 7 7.06 -1.32 -6.50
C THR A 7 5.89 -0.71 -5.73
N VAL A 8 4.66 -1.10 -6.05
CA VAL A 8 3.48 -0.64 -5.30
C VAL A 8 2.96 -1.78 -4.44
N TYR A 9 2.89 -1.55 -3.13
CA TYR A 9 2.30 -2.49 -2.17
C TYR A 9 0.81 -2.17 -2.00
N ILE A 10 -0.05 -3.15 -2.29
CA ILE A 10 -1.49 -3.05 -2.05
C ILE A 10 -1.79 -3.82 -0.76
N VAL A 11 -2.41 -3.15 0.21
CA VAL A 11 -2.70 -3.71 1.54
C VAL A 11 -4.21 -3.70 1.77
N ASP A 12 -4.78 -4.86 2.08
CA ASP A 12 -6.20 -4.95 2.48
C ASP A 12 -6.34 -4.49 3.93
N CYS A 13 -7.11 -3.42 4.13
CA CYS A 13 -7.40 -2.85 5.44
C CYS A 13 -8.83 -3.16 5.91
N GLY A 14 -9.60 -3.99 5.18
CA GLY A 14 -11.01 -4.22 5.47
C GLY A 14 -11.27 -4.84 6.84
N SER A 15 -12.49 -4.67 7.35
CA SER A 15 -12.88 -5.15 8.69
C SER A 15 -12.62 -6.64 8.94
N THR A 16 -12.74 -7.48 7.91
CA THR A 16 -12.45 -8.94 7.97
C THR A 16 -10.97 -9.25 8.20
N MET A 17 -10.06 -8.32 7.93
CA MET A 17 -8.64 -8.47 8.22
C MET A 17 -8.33 -8.40 9.73
N GLY A 18 -9.30 -7.99 10.54
CA GLY A 18 -9.20 -8.03 12.01
C GLY A 18 -9.36 -9.42 12.61
N GLU A 19 -9.81 -10.39 11.81
CA GLU A 19 -9.94 -11.77 12.25
C GLU A 19 -8.58 -12.43 12.47
N ARG A 20 -8.59 -13.49 13.29
CA ARG A 20 -7.44 -14.36 13.50
C ARG A 20 -7.74 -15.71 12.88
N SER A 21 -6.79 -16.25 12.12
CA SER A 21 -7.00 -17.50 11.40
C SER A 21 -5.79 -18.41 11.55
N HIS A 22 -5.97 -19.72 11.31
CA HIS A 22 -4.88 -20.71 11.24
C HIS A 22 -4.04 -20.81 12.53
N GLY A 23 -4.65 -20.61 13.71
CA GLY A 23 -3.98 -20.75 15.01
C GLY A 23 -3.00 -19.63 15.37
N ARG A 24 -2.91 -18.56 14.58
CA ARG A 24 -2.05 -17.40 14.86
C ARG A 24 -2.65 -16.52 15.97
N LYS A 25 -1.77 -15.88 16.77
CA LYS A 25 -2.16 -14.90 17.80
C LYS A 25 -2.47 -13.50 17.25
N GLN A 26 -1.91 -13.19 16.08
CA GLN A 26 -2.04 -11.91 15.39
C GLN A 26 -3.26 -11.88 14.47
N THR A 27 -3.76 -10.68 14.17
CA THR A 27 -4.81 -10.51 13.15
C THR A 27 -4.26 -10.80 11.75
N ASN A 28 -5.15 -10.97 10.78
CA ASN A 28 -4.76 -11.13 9.38
C ASN A 28 -4.03 -9.87 8.86
N LEU A 29 -4.45 -8.68 9.26
CA LEU A 29 -3.76 -7.43 8.93
C LEU A 29 -2.35 -7.39 9.54
N ASP A 30 -2.21 -7.63 10.85
CA ASP A 30 -0.91 -7.57 11.53
C ASP A 30 0.10 -8.50 10.87
N PHE A 31 -0.32 -9.73 10.56
CA PHE A 31 0.52 -10.72 9.90
C PHE A 31 0.90 -10.32 8.46
N ALA A 32 -0.02 -9.75 7.68
CA ALA A 32 0.29 -9.24 6.35
C ALA A 32 1.27 -8.05 6.41
N LEU A 33 1.09 -7.17 7.40
CA LEU A 33 1.94 -6.00 7.60
C LEU A 33 3.38 -6.38 7.98
N GLU A 34 3.61 -7.49 8.70
CA GLU A 34 4.97 -7.99 8.95
C GLU A 34 5.75 -8.20 7.65
N TYR A 35 5.13 -8.83 6.65
CA TYR A 35 5.74 -9.00 5.33
C TYR A 35 5.98 -7.65 4.64
N VAL A 36 4.98 -6.76 4.63
CA VAL A 36 5.11 -5.44 3.99
C VAL A 36 6.27 -4.64 4.59
N TRP A 37 6.41 -4.65 5.92
CA TRP A 37 7.50 -3.97 6.61
C TRP A 37 8.85 -4.61 6.33
N ASP A 38 8.96 -5.92 6.32
CA ASP A 38 10.20 -6.62 5.98
C ASP A 38 10.65 -6.23 4.56
N ARG A 39 9.74 -6.25 3.58
CA ARG A 39 10.07 -5.90 2.17
C ARG A 39 10.47 -4.44 1.98
N ILE A 40 9.75 -3.51 2.61
CA ILE A 40 10.06 -2.08 2.51
C ILE A 40 11.39 -1.78 3.21
N THR A 41 11.60 -2.29 4.42
CA THR A 41 12.83 -2.03 5.19
C THR A 41 14.05 -2.70 4.57
N ALA A 42 13.91 -3.89 3.99
CA ALA A 42 14.97 -4.53 3.20
C ALA A 42 15.37 -3.64 2.00
N THR A 43 14.39 -3.07 1.29
CA THR A 43 14.66 -2.13 0.18
C THR A 43 15.40 -0.88 0.67
N ILE A 44 14.96 -0.28 1.78
CA ILE A 44 15.63 0.87 2.40
C ILE A 44 17.07 0.53 2.79
N ALA A 45 17.30 -0.66 3.36
CA ALA A 45 18.62 -1.10 3.79
C ALA A 45 19.62 -1.22 2.62
N THR A 46 19.15 -1.45 1.39
CA THR A 46 20.03 -1.45 0.21
C THR A 46 20.59 -0.06 -0.14
N GLY A 47 20.00 1.02 0.37
CA GLY A 47 20.40 2.40 0.06
C GLY A 47 20.17 2.82 -1.41
N ARG A 48 19.52 1.98 -2.22
CA ARG A 48 19.31 2.25 -3.65
C ARG A 48 18.23 3.32 -3.84
N LYS A 49 18.65 4.52 -4.25
CA LYS A 49 17.73 5.61 -4.61
C LYS A 49 16.80 5.28 -5.78
N THR A 50 17.19 4.31 -6.62
CA THR A 50 16.43 3.89 -7.79
C THR A 50 15.43 2.78 -7.51
N ALA A 51 15.35 2.28 -6.27
CA ALA A 51 14.33 1.32 -5.82
C ALA A 51 13.24 2.11 -5.09
N MET A 52 12.24 2.55 -5.85
CA MET A 52 11.14 3.37 -5.36
C MET A 52 9.97 2.48 -4.95
N ALA A 53 9.20 2.92 -3.96
CA ALA A 53 7.97 2.23 -3.60
C ALA A 53 6.82 3.18 -3.33
N GLY A 54 5.60 2.68 -3.55
CA GLY A 54 4.33 3.29 -3.17
C GLY A 54 3.48 2.32 -2.35
N VAL A 55 2.50 2.84 -1.61
CA VAL A 55 1.60 2.04 -0.78
C VAL A 55 0.15 2.49 -0.98
N VAL A 56 -0.70 1.52 -1.29
CA VAL A 56 -2.14 1.66 -1.49
C VAL A 56 -2.86 0.80 -0.47
N GLY A 57 -3.83 1.36 0.24
CA GLY A 57 -4.80 0.59 1.02
C GLY A 57 -6.08 0.38 0.23
N LEU A 58 -6.57 -0.86 0.17
CA LEU A 58 -7.94 -1.14 -0.25
C LEU A 58 -8.83 -1.36 0.98
N ARG A 59 -10.13 -1.14 0.80
CA ARG A 59 -11.13 -1.23 1.88
C ARG A 59 -10.78 -0.35 3.07
N THR A 60 -10.35 0.88 2.80
CA THR A 60 -10.06 1.91 3.80
C THR A 60 -11.31 2.75 4.10
N ASP A 61 -11.41 3.31 5.31
CA ASP A 61 -12.58 4.13 5.69
C ASP A 61 -12.74 5.38 4.82
N GLY A 62 -11.63 5.90 4.28
CA GLY A 62 -11.62 7.03 3.36
C GLY A 62 -11.34 6.63 1.92
N THR A 63 -11.47 7.61 1.02
CA THR A 63 -11.07 7.49 -0.38
C THR A 63 -10.06 8.58 -0.69
N ARG A 64 -8.87 8.20 -1.17
CA ARG A 64 -7.83 9.15 -1.58
C ARG A 64 -7.00 8.54 -2.70
N ASN A 65 -7.45 8.72 -3.92
CA ASN A 65 -6.75 8.29 -5.13
C ASN A 65 -7.11 9.22 -6.29
N ASP A 66 -6.31 9.22 -7.35
CA ASP A 66 -6.49 10.11 -8.52
C ASP A 66 -7.73 9.77 -9.37
N LEU A 67 -8.41 8.65 -9.10
CA LEU A 67 -9.61 8.17 -9.80
C LEU A 67 -10.87 8.27 -8.93
N ASN A 68 -10.81 8.94 -7.78
CA ASN A 68 -11.91 9.01 -6.82
C ASN A 68 -13.16 9.78 -7.30
N GLY A 69 -13.18 10.24 -8.54
CA GLY A 69 -14.36 10.80 -9.21
C GLY A 69 -15.36 9.76 -9.70
N GLU A 70 -14.99 8.47 -9.67
CA GLU A 70 -15.88 7.35 -10.01
C GLU A 70 -16.10 6.48 -8.77
N ASP A 71 -17.35 6.05 -8.55
CA ASP A 71 -17.75 5.26 -7.36
C ASP A 71 -16.96 3.94 -7.26
N ASP A 72 -16.50 3.40 -8.38
CA ASP A 72 -15.73 2.15 -8.48
C ASP A 72 -14.37 2.21 -7.77
N TYR A 73 -13.85 3.41 -7.48
CA TYR A 73 -12.59 3.62 -6.75
C TYR A 73 -12.79 4.09 -5.30
N ALA A 74 -14.01 3.95 -4.76
CA ALA A 74 -14.29 4.22 -3.36
C ALA A 74 -13.51 3.27 -2.42
N HIS A 75 -13.24 3.74 -1.21
CA HIS A 75 -12.53 3.00 -0.16
C HIS A 75 -11.09 2.60 -0.51
N ILE A 76 -10.49 3.27 -1.50
CA ILE A 76 -9.09 3.08 -1.88
C ILE A 76 -8.30 4.35 -1.54
N THR A 77 -7.24 4.19 -0.76
CA THR A 77 -6.39 5.28 -0.26
C THR A 77 -4.94 5.04 -0.65
N VAL A 78 -4.34 5.98 -1.37
CA VAL A 78 -2.90 6.06 -1.60
C VAL A 78 -2.29 6.70 -0.35
N PHE A 79 -1.65 5.88 0.49
CA PHE A 79 -0.97 6.36 1.70
C PHE A 79 0.42 6.93 1.39
N GLN A 80 1.06 6.39 0.36
CA GLN A 80 2.39 6.82 -0.08
C GLN A 80 2.49 6.74 -1.60
N ASP A 81 2.74 7.88 -2.24
CA ASP A 81 3.10 7.95 -3.66
C ASP A 81 4.44 7.26 -3.93
N ILE A 82 4.65 6.82 -5.18
CA ILE A 82 5.92 6.20 -5.60
C ILE A 82 7.06 7.20 -5.41
N SER A 83 7.95 6.87 -4.48
CA SER A 83 9.12 7.68 -4.18
C SER A 83 10.21 6.82 -3.53
N GLN A 84 11.38 7.41 -3.29
CA GLN A 84 12.39 6.76 -2.46
C GLN A 84 11.85 6.64 -1.02
N MET A 85 11.72 5.41 -0.54
CA MET A 85 11.24 5.15 0.82
C MET A 85 12.26 5.54 1.88
N LEU A 86 11.80 6.18 2.95
CA LEU A 86 12.59 6.51 4.14
C LEU A 86 11.95 5.94 5.41
N MET A 87 12.75 5.74 6.46
CA MET A 87 12.26 5.25 7.75
C MET A 87 11.18 6.13 8.39
N SER A 88 11.19 7.44 8.09
CA SER A 88 10.13 8.37 8.53
C SER A 88 8.78 8.02 7.90
N GLN A 89 8.75 7.64 6.62
CA GLN A 89 7.52 7.21 5.94
C GLN A 89 7.04 5.86 6.47
N VAL A 90 7.94 4.92 6.77
CA VAL A 90 7.55 3.63 7.40
C VAL A 90 6.85 3.87 8.74
N ARG A 91 7.36 4.78 9.57
CA ARG A 91 6.73 5.15 10.84
C ARG A 91 5.35 5.79 10.64
N LYS A 92 5.20 6.63 9.62
CA LYS A 92 3.90 7.23 9.26
C LYS A 92 2.90 6.15 8.81
N LEU A 93 3.31 5.29 7.88
CA LEU A 93 2.49 4.21 7.34
C LEU A 93 2.03 3.23 8.42
N ARG A 94 2.86 2.93 9.42
CA ARG A 94 2.46 2.13 10.59
C ARG A 94 1.29 2.70 11.37
N ASN A 95 1.11 4.02 11.38
CA ASN A 95 0.00 4.68 12.06
C ASN A 95 -1.25 4.80 11.16
N GLU A 96 -1.08 4.68 9.85
CA GLU A 96 -2.16 4.87 8.86
C GLU A 96 -2.76 3.54 8.37
N LEU A 97 -1.96 2.48 8.25
CA LEU A 97 -2.40 1.13 7.86
C LEU A 97 -3.04 0.42 9.06
N VAL A 98 -4.26 0.84 9.36
CA VAL A 98 -5.09 0.27 10.43
C VAL A 98 -6.31 -0.43 9.85
N LEU A 99 -6.97 -1.25 10.67
CA LEU A 99 -8.25 -1.86 10.31
C LEU A 99 -9.28 -0.77 10.07
N SER A 100 -10.01 -0.92 8.98
CA SER A 100 -11.16 -0.11 8.64
C SER A 100 -12.45 -0.72 9.20
N SER A 101 -13.47 0.13 9.27
CA SER A 101 -14.84 -0.26 9.57
C SER A 101 -15.66 -0.61 8.31
N THR A 102 -15.14 -0.31 7.11
CA THR A 102 -15.85 -0.57 5.86
C THR A 102 -15.66 -2.02 5.37
N PRO A 103 -16.75 -2.68 4.90
CA PRO A 103 -16.63 -3.89 4.13
C PRO A 103 -16.32 -3.62 2.65
N GLY A 104 -16.57 -2.40 2.15
CA GLY A 104 -16.52 -2.03 0.74
C GLY A 104 -15.12 -1.67 0.25
N GLY A 105 -14.91 -1.79 -1.06
CA GLY A 105 -13.63 -1.57 -1.75
C GLY A 105 -13.26 -2.77 -2.60
N ASP A 106 -12.88 -2.53 -3.86
CA ASP A 106 -12.55 -3.58 -4.82
C ASP A 106 -11.04 -3.73 -5.06
N ALA A 107 -10.58 -4.98 -5.13
CA ALA A 107 -9.18 -5.30 -5.34
C ALA A 107 -8.72 -5.01 -6.78
N ILE A 108 -9.61 -5.16 -7.78
CA ILE A 108 -9.27 -4.86 -9.17
C ILE A 108 -9.13 -3.34 -9.34
N SER A 109 -10.04 -2.56 -8.78
CA SER A 109 -9.92 -1.10 -8.71
C SER A 109 -8.62 -0.65 -8.04
N ALA A 110 -8.20 -1.30 -6.94
CA ALA A 110 -6.93 -1.00 -6.28
C ALA A 110 -5.71 -1.32 -7.16
N ILE A 111 -5.76 -2.40 -7.96
CA ILE A 111 -4.74 -2.72 -8.96
C ILE A 111 -4.69 -1.64 -10.05
N ILE A 112 -5.83 -1.16 -10.54
CA ILE A 112 -5.88 -0.09 -11.55
C ILE A 112 -5.25 1.20 -10.99
N VAL A 113 -5.56 1.58 -9.75
CA VAL A 113 -4.92 2.72 -9.09
C VAL A 113 -3.41 2.53 -9.01
N ALA A 114 -2.93 1.34 -8.62
CA ALA A 114 -1.50 1.04 -8.58
C ALA A 114 -0.83 1.11 -9.97
N ILE A 115 -1.48 0.60 -11.02
CA ILE A 115 -1.01 0.70 -12.41
C ILE A 115 -0.93 2.17 -12.83
N GLN A 116 -1.92 2.98 -12.48
CA GLN A 116 -1.91 4.42 -12.78
C GLN A 116 -0.78 5.14 -12.06
N MET A 117 -0.51 4.82 -10.79
CA MET A 117 0.63 5.35 -10.04
C MET A 117 1.95 5.04 -10.77
N ILE A 118 2.14 3.78 -11.19
CA ILE A 118 3.32 3.36 -11.95
C ILE A 118 3.39 4.09 -13.29
N ALA A 119 2.28 4.17 -14.04
CA ALA A 119 2.25 4.86 -15.33
C ALA A 119 2.57 6.36 -15.20
N LYS A 120 2.06 7.02 -14.15
CA LYS A 120 2.31 8.45 -13.87
C LYS A 120 3.78 8.70 -13.53
N GLU A 121 4.40 7.80 -12.78
CA GLU A 121 5.79 7.97 -12.36
C GLU A 121 6.78 7.54 -13.47
N CYS A 122 6.54 6.39 -14.10
CA CYS A 122 7.41 5.89 -15.17
C CYS A 122 7.35 6.72 -16.46
N LYS A 123 6.29 7.50 -16.71
CA LYS A 123 6.28 8.49 -17.79
C LYS A 123 7.29 9.63 -17.59
N LYS A 124 7.79 9.84 -16.37
CA LYS A 124 8.79 10.86 -16.03
C LYS A 124 10.22 10.30 -15.96
N LEU A 125 10.40 8.98 -16.03
CA LEU A 125 11.68 8.29 -15.84
C LEU A 125 12.42 8.04 -17.15
#